data_AF-A0A949HES6-F1
#
_entry.id   AF-A0A949HES6-F1
#
_cell.length_a   1.000
_cell.length_b   1.000
_cell.length_c   1.000
_cell.angle_alpha   90.00
_cell.angle_beta   90.00
_cell.angle_gamma   90.00
#
_symmetry.space_group_name_H-M   'P 1'
#
loop_
_entity.id
_entity.type
_entity.pdbx_description
1 polymer ?
#
loop_
_entity_poly.entity_id
_entity_poly.type
_entity_poly.pdbx_seq_one_letter_code
_entity_poly.pdbx_strand_id
1 'polypeptide(L)' 'DFQFIAGTAPAPFNGVPCNLRNAKSGQYDGVRNLWLVSRGKPSGDGAKFLSYAKGAGQSIVAKGWVPLR' A
#
# COMPACT_ATOMS: atom_id res chain seq x y z
N ASP A 1 -4.39 -12.16 -4.90
CA ASP A 1 -3.75 -12.66 -6.13
C ASP A 1 -3.45 -11.52 -7.08
N PHE A 2 -2.17 -11.35 -7.40
CA PHE A 2 -1.69 -10.38 -8.39
C PHE A 2 -1.87 -10.97 -9.79
N GLN A 3 -3.10 -11.00 -10.31
CA GLN A 3 -3.39 -11.56 -11.64
C GLN A 3 -2.64 -10.84 -12.79
N PHE A 4 -2.18 -9.60 -12.58
CA PHE A 4 -1.47 -8.81 -13.59
C PHE A 4 0.00 -9.19 -13.81
N ILE A 5 0.57 -10.10 -13.00
CA ILE A 5 1.94 -10.62 -13.17
C ILE A 5 1.96 -12.09 -13.62
N ALA A 6 0.83 -12.65 -14.05
CA ALA A 6 0.79 -14.02 -14.55
C ALA A 6 1.74 -14.16 -15.76
N GLY A 7 2.71 -15.08 -15.65
CA GLY A 7 3.74 -15.29 -16.68
C GLY A 7 4.94 -14.35 -16.59
N THR A 8 5.05 -13.49 -15.57
CA THR A 8 6.27 -12.69 -15.33
C THR A 8 7.06 -13.23 -14.13
N ALA A 9 8.39 -13.13 -14.23
CA ALA A 9 9.30 -13.45 -13.12
C ALA A 9 9.64 -12.15 -12.37
N PRO A 10 9.10 -11.92 -11.15
CA PRO A 10 9.43 -10.72 -10.40
C PRO A 10 10.92 -10.73 -10.01
N ALA A 11 11.65 -9.70 -10.43
CA ALA A 11 13.08 -9.56 -10.12
C ALA A 11 13.28 -9.13 -8.65
N PRO A 12 14.26 -9.70 -7.93
CA PRO A 12 14.71 -9.17 -6.66
C PRO A 12 15.28 -7.77 -6.81
N PHE A 13 15.14 -6.94 -5.77
CA PHE A 13 15.78 -5.63 -5.69
C PHE A 13 16.79 -5.65 -4.55
N ASN A 14 18.06 -5.32 -4.82
CA ASN A 14 19.16 -5.39 -3.85
C ASN A 14 19.26 -6.76 -3.13
N GLY A 15 19.01 -7.86 -3.84
CA GLY A 15 19.02 -9.20 -3.26
C GLY A 15 17.78 -9.57 -2.44
N VAL A 16 16.80 -8.67 -2.31
CA VAL A 16 15.55 -8.92 -1.58
C VAL A 16 14.44 -9.31 -2.56
N PRO A 17 13.78 -10.48 -2.37
CA PRO A 17 12.68 -10.91 -3.22
C PRO A 17 11.49 -9.93 -3.20
N CYS A 18 10.95 -9.64 -4.39
CA CYS A 18 9.76 -8.82 -4.57
C CYS A 18 8.49 -9.60 -4.17
N ASN A 19 8.09 -9.48 -2.91
CA ASN A 19 6.85 -10.07 -2.40
C ASN A 19 6.24 -9.22 -1.27
N LEU A 20 4.95 -9.48 -0.96
CA LEU A 20 4.19 -8.70 0.01
C LEU A 20 4.75 -8.78 1.43
N ARG A 21 5.31 -9.92 1.83
CA ARG A 21 5.91 -10.10 3.17
C ARG A 21 7.09 -9.17 3.34
N ASN A 22 8.01 -9.14 2.38
CA ASN A 22 9.21 -8.32 2.42
C ASN A 22 8.86 -6.83 2.34
N ALA A 23 7.90 -6.46 1.48
CA ALA A 23 7.39 -5.09 1.39
C ALA A 23 6.80 -4.60 2.73
N LYS A 24 5.97 -5.44 3.41
CA LYS A 24 5.41 -5.10 4.72
C LYS A 24 6.46 -4.97 5.82
N SER A 25 7.48 -5.84 5.79
CA SER A 25 8.59 -5.78 6.75
C SER A 25 9.51 -4.57 6.57
N GLY A 26 9.45 -3.90 5.41
CA GLY A 26 10.37 -2.81 5.06
C GLY A 26 11.73 -3.27 4.53
N GLN A 27 11.94 -4.58 4.34
CA GLN A 27 13.18 -5.10 3.75
C GLN A 27 13.25 -4.89 2.24
N TYR A 28 12.11 -4.82 1.55
CA TYR A 28 12.06 -4.59 0.12
C TYR A 28 11.89 -3.11 -0.18
N ASP A 29 12.97 -2.46 -0.62
CA ASP A 29 13.02 -1.01 -0.88
C ASP A 29 12.29 -0.58 -2.17
N GLY A 30 11.93 -1.52 -3.04
CA GLY A 30 11.19 -1.27 -4.28
C GLY A 30 9.70 -0.95 -4.07
N VAL A 31 9.36 -0.22 -3.00
CA VAL A 31 8.00 0.19 -2.64
C VAL A 31 7.79 1.68 -2.90
N ARG A 32 6.53 2.10 -3.06
CA ARG A 32 6.16 3.51 -3.19
C ARG A 32 4.87 3.81 -2.45
N ASN A 33 4.71 5.07 -2.06
CA ASN A 33 3.47 5.55 -1.46
C ASN A 33 2.39 5.77 -2.53
N LEU A 34 1.13 5.48 -2.16
CA LEU A 34 -0.06 5.89 -2.89
C LEU A 34 -0.68 7.08 -2.16
N TRP A 35 -0.63 8.25 -2.77
CA TRP A 35 -1.03 9.50 -2.14
C TRP A 35 -2.51 9.81 -2.40
N LEU A 36 -3.24 10.15 -1.34
CA LEU A 36 -4.57 10.74 -1.41
C LEU A 36 -4.42 12.26 -1.31
N VAL A 37 -4.94 13.00 -2.30
CA VAL A 37 -4.78 14.45 -2.40
C VAL A 37 -6.14 15.13 -2.27
N SER A 38 -6.23 16.18 -1.45
CA SER A 38 -7.40 17.04 -1.33
C SER A 38 -7.07 18.49 -1.72
N ARG A 39 -8.07 19.23 -2.21
CA ARG A 39 -7.97 20.68 -2.39
C ARG A 39 -8.16 21.36 -1.02
N GLY A 40 -7.04 21.71 -0.37
CA GLY A 40 -7.05 22.29 0.97
C GLY A 40 -7.37 21.27 2.07
N LYS A 41 -7.68 21.77 3.27
CA LYS A 41 -8.02 20.92 4.43
C LYS A 41 -9.34 20.19 4.17
N PRO A 42 -9.38 18.84 4.20
CA PRO A 42 -10.61 18.10 3.98
C PRO A 42 -11.61 18.37 5.11
N SER A 43 -12.89 18.46 4.75
CA SER A 43 -14.03 18.65 5.65
C SER A 43 -15.17 17.70 5.27
N GLY A 44 -16.24 17.67 6.08
CA GLY A 44 -17.42 16.85 5.81
C GLY A 44 -17.09 15.38 5.56
N ASP A 45 -17.69 14.79 4.53
CA ASP A 45 -17.51 13.37 4.22
C ASP A 45 -16.11 13.03 3.72
N GLY A 46 -15.41 13.99 3.09
CA GLY A 46 -14.00 13.80 2.72
C GLY A 46 -13.11 13.60 3.95
N ALA A 47 -13.34 14.35 5.03
CA ALA A 47 -12.64 14.17 6.29
C ALA A 47 -12.99 12.83 6.96
N LYS A 48 -14.27 12.44 6.95
CA LYS A 48 -14.72 11.14 7.50
C LYS A 48 -14.08 9.97 6.74
N PHE A 49 -14.08 10.03 5.41
CA PHE A 49 -13.44 9.01 4.57
C PHE A 49 -11.95 8.90 4.87
N LEU A 50 -11.22 10.02 4.93
CA LEU A 50 -9.80 9.99 5.24
C LEU A 50 -9.51 9.47 6.66
N SER A 51 -10.37 9.78 7.63
CA SER A 51 -10.27 9.21 8.99
C SER A 51 -10.45 7.70 8.98
N TYR A 52 -11.50 7.20 8.30
CA TYR A 52 -11.72 5.76 8.12
C TYR A 52 -10.56 5.09 7.38
N ALA A 53 -10.13 5.65 6.25
CA ALA A 53 -9.07 5.10 5.42
C ALA A 53 -7.74 5.01 6.17
N LYS A 54 -7.41 5.99 7.02
CA LYS A 54 -6.19 5.98 7.85
C LYS A 54 -6.31 5.08 9.09
N GLY A 55 -7.53 4.79 9.55
CA GLY A 55 -7.81 3.91 10.68
C GLY A 55 -8.28 2.53 10.24
N ALA A 56 -9.55 2.22 10.52
CA ALA A 56 -10.13 0.88 10.31
C ALA A 56 -9.99 0.33 8.88
N GLY A 57 -9.98 1.22 7.87
CA GLY A 57 -9.78 0.85 6.47
C GLY A 57 -8.43 0.19 6.17
N GLN A 58 -7.41 0.37 7.03
CA GLN A 58 -6.11 -0.27 6.87
C GLN A 58 -6.18 -1.80 6.96
N SER A 59 -7.21 -2.36 7.60
CA SER A 59 -7.46 -3.81 7.59
C SER A 59 -7.74 -4.36 6.19
N ILE A 60 -8.34 -3.55 5.31
CA ILE A 60 -8.57 -3.89 3.91
C ILE A 60 -7.26 -3.81 3.12
N VAL A 61 -6.51 -2.72 3.32
CA VAL A 61 -5.20 -2.49 2.67
C VAL A 61 -4.25 -3.64 3.00
N ALA A 62 -4.19 -4.05 4.27
CA ALA A 62 -3.31 -5.11 4.74
C ALA A 62 -3.55 -6.49 4.08
N LYS A 63 -4.66 -6.72 3.37
CA LYS A 63 -4.90 -7.99 2.66
C LYS A 63 -3.99 -8.16 1.42
N GLY A 64 -3.64 -7.06 0.77
CA GLY A 64 -2.89 -7.11 -0.51
C GLY A 64 -1.79 -6.06 -0.65
N TRP A 65 -1.69 -5.13 0.29
CA TRP A 65 -0.81 -3.96 0.22
C TRP A 65 -0.09 -3.74 1.55
N VAL A 66 0.89 -2.84 1.52
CA VAL A 66 1.57 -2.35 2.72
C VAL A 66 0.65 -1.31 3.39
N PRO A 67 0.14 -1.55 4.61
CA PRO A 67 -0.68 -0.58 5.31
C PRO A 67 0.16 0.62 5.78
N LEU A 68 -0.52 1.72 6.10
CA LEU A 68 0.09 2.87 6.76
C LEU A 68 0.67 2.45 8.13
N ARG A 69 1.79 3.08 8.50
CA ARG A 69 2.43 2.94 9.82
C ARG A 69 1.96 4.04 10.76
#